data_AF-A0A269XGU0-F1
#
_entry.id   AF-A0A269XGU0-F1
#
_cell.length_a   1.000
_cell.length_b   1.000
_cell.length_c   1.000
_cell.angle_alpha   90.00
_cell.angle_beta   90.00
_cell.angle_gamma   90.00
#
_symmetry.space_group_name_H-M   'P 1'
#
loop_
_entity.id
_entity.type
_entity.pdbx_description
1 polymer ?
#
loop_
_entity_poly.entity_id
_entity_poly.type
_entity_poly.pdbx_seq_one_letter_code
_entity_poly.pdbx_strand_id
1 'polypeptide(L)'
;GLTSLNPAQITAEKQLINQATTRTDVAQKLAAAKELNNAMKTLRDGIHNKDDVHQQSNYFNEDEQPKQNYDTAIQSGQEIINKSQD
;
A
#
# COMPACT_ATOMS: atom_id res chain seq x y z
N GLY A 1 -14.19 7.50 -0.24
CA GLY A 1 -13.90 6.63 -1.41
C GLY A 1 -12.63 5.85 -1.16
N LEU A 2 -12.30 4.88 -2.02
CA LEU A 2 -11.07 4.08 -1.92
C LEU A 2 -9.88 4.83 -2.54
N THR A 3 -9.47 5.93 -1.90
CA THR A 3 -8.47 6.88 -2.44
C THR A 3 -7.02 6.41 -2.31
N SER A 4 -6.77 5.37 -1.52
CA SER A 4 -5.45 4.80 -1.30
C SER A 4 -5.24 3.51 -2.10
N LEU A 5 -6.18 3.03 -2.89
CA LEU A 5 -5.87 1.89 -3.76
C LEU A 5 -5.06 2.33 -4.97
N ASN A 6 -4.12 1.50 -5.42
CA ASN A 6 -3.48 1.70 -6.72
C ASN A 6 -4.45 1.31 -7.86
N PRO A 7 -4.19 1.69 -9.12
CA PRO A 7 -5.10 1.40 -10.23
C PRO A 7 -5.40 -0.08 -10.42
N ALA A 8 -4.41 -0.97 -10.27
CA ALA A 8 -4.60 -2.42 -10.41
C ALA A 8 -5.55 -2.97 -9.35
N GLN A 9 -5.39 -2.55 -8.09
CA GLN A 9 -6.28 -2.90 -6.97
C GLN A 9 -7.70 -2.38 -7.21
N ILE A 10 -7.87 -1.13 -7.67
CA ILE A 10 -9.19 -0.59 -8.00
C ILE A 10 -9.89 -1.44 -9.07
N THR A 11 -9.17 -1.84 -10.12
CA THR A 11 -9.75 -2.70 -11.16
C THR A 11 -10.14 -4.07 -10.61
N ALA A 12 -9.27 -4.69 -9.81
CA ALA A 12 -9.57 -5.99 -9.19
C ALA A 12 -10.80 -5.92 -8.27
N GLU A 13 -10.90 -4.89 -7.42
CA GLU A 13 -12.07 -4.70 -6.54
C GLU A 13 -13.36 -4.47 -7.33
N LYS A 14 -13.31 -3.71 -8.43
CA LYS A 14 -14.46 -3.55 -9.33
C LYS A 14 -14.89 -4.88 -9.95
N GLN A 15 -13.94 -5.70 -10.40
CA GLN A 15 -14.24 -7.03 -10.94
C GLN A 15 -14.86 -7.93 -9.89
N LEU A 16 -14.34 -7.93 -8.66
CA LEU A 16 -14.90 -8.70 -7.56
C LEU A 16 -16.34 -8.26 -7.24
N ILE A 17 -16.60 -6.96 -7.13
CA ILE A 17 -17.95 -6.44 -6.89
C ILE A 17 -18.90 -6.82 -8.03
N ASN A 18 -18.47 -6.71 -9.29
CA ASN A 18 -19.30 -7.07 -10.44
C ASN A 18 -19.64 -8.57 -10.52
N GLN A 19 -18.82 -9.43 -9.93
CA GLN A 19 -19.06 -10.88 -9.85
C GLN A 19 -19.94 -11.29 -8.67
N ALA A 20 -20.25 -10.38 -7.74
CA ALA A 20 -21.12 -10.68 -6.61
C ALA A 20 -22.57 -10.81 -7.07
N THR A 21 -23.26 -11.86 -6.64
CA THR A 21 -24.66 -12.13 -7.05
C THR A 21 -25.67 -11.72 -5.99
N THR A 22 -25.23 -11.47 -4.75
CA THR A 22 -26.09 -11.04 -3.65
C THR A 22 -25.63 -9.71 -3.04
N ARG A 23 -26.57 -9.00 -2.39
CA ARG A 23 -26.24 -7.78 -1.63
C ARG A 23 -25.27 -8.06 -0.47
N THR A 24 -25.37 -9.23 0.14
CA THR A 24 -24.46 -9.65 1.22
C THR A 24 -23.03 -9.80 0.69
N ASP A 25 -22.85 -10.44 -0.46
CA ASP A 25 -21.52 -10.59 -1.07
C ASP A 25 -20.92 -9.23 -1.46
N VAL A 26 -21.74 -8.32 -2.01
CA VAL A 26 -21.31 -6.95 -2.30
C VAL A 26 -20.84 -6.24 -1.02
N ALA A 27 -21.58 -6.38 0.08
CA ALA A 27 -21.21 -5.76 1.35
C ALA A 27 -19.91 -6.32 1.92
N GLN A 28 -19.70 -7.64 1.83
CA GLN A 28 -18.46 -8.30 2.26
C GLN A 28 -17.25 -7.85 1.43
N LYS A 29 -17.38 -7.83 0.10
CA LYS A 29 -16.31 -7.37 -0.79
C LYS A 29 -15.98 -5.90 -0.58
N LEU A 30 -17.00 -5.06 -0.34
CA LEU A 30 -16.79 -3.65 0.01
C LEU A 30 -16.05 -3.49 1.35
N ALA A 31 -16.32 -4.34 2.34
CA ALA A 31 -15.60 -4.32 3.61
C ALA A 31 -14.12 -4.67 3.40
N ALA A 32 -13.82 -5.75 2.67
CA ALA A 32 -12.46 -6.13 2.32
C ALA A 32 -11.72 -5.02 1.56
N ALA A 33 -12.38 -4.36 0.59
CA ALA A 33 -11.81 -3.25 -0.15
C ALA A 33 -11.46 -2.05 0.74
N LYS A 34 -12.27 -1.77 1.79
CA LYS A 34 -11.98 -0.72 2.77
C LYS A 34 -10.78 -1.08 3.64
N GLU A 35 -10.65 -2.33 4.05
CA GLU A 35 -9.49 -2.81 4.80
C GLU A 35 -8.21 -2.70 3.96
N LEU A 36 -8.25 -3.13 2.70
CA LEU A 36 -7.14 -2.96 1.77
C LEU A 36 -6.77 -1.48 1.58
N ASN A 37 -7.77 -0.61 1.46
CA ASN A 37 -7.54 0.83 1.34
C ASN A 37 -6.84 1.40 2.58
N ASN A 38 -7.23 0.96 3.79
CA ASN A 38 -6.56 1.40 5.02
C ASN A 38 -5.11 0.89 5.08
N ALA A 39 -4.87 -0.37 4.71
CA ALA A 39 -3.51 -0.91 4.63
C ALA A 39 -2.64 -0.13 3.63
N MET A 40 -3.18 0.21 2.46
CA MET A 40 -2.48 1.01 1.46
C MET A 40 -2.27 2.47 1.87
N LYS A 41 -3.14 3.02 2.73
CA LYS A 41 -2.90 4.32 3.36
C LYS A 41 -1.70 4.23 4.31
N THR A 42 -1.69 3.25 5.21
CA THR A 42 -0.57 3.03 6.14
C THR A 42 0.74 2.83 5.40
N LEU A 43 0.73 2.07 4.29
CA LEU A 43 1.91 1.90 3.43
C LEU A 43 2.39 3.25 2.87
N ARG A 44 1.49 4.05 2.29
CA ARG A 44 1.85 5.38 1.76
C ARG A 44 2.41 6.31 2.82
N ASP A 45 1.79 6.34 3.99
CA ASP A 45 2.25 7.17 5.11
C ASP A 45 3.67 6.75 5.54
N GLY A 46 3.94 5.44 5.63
CA GLY A 46 5.28 4.92 5.95
C GLY A 46 6.34 5.29 4.91
N ILE A 47 5.99 5.22 3.62
CA ILE A 47 6.90 5.60 2.52
C ILE A 47 7.12 7.12 2.45
N HIS A 48 6.09 7.92 2.72
CA HIS A 48 6.19 9.38 2.72
C HIS A 48 7.20 9.88 3.77
N ASN A 49 7.30 9.20 4.91
CA ASN A 49 8.22 9.55 5.98
C ASN A 49 9.70 9.18 5.70
N LYS A 50 10.01 8.61 4.52
CA LYS A 50 11.38 8.11 4.23
C LYS A 50 12.45 9.20 4.29
N ASP A 51 12.15 10.39 3.75
CA ASP A 51 13.13 11.47 3.65
C ASP A 51 13.45 12.04 5.04
N ASP A 52 12.47 12.05 5.95
CA ASP A 52 12.67 12.41 7.35
C ASP A 52 13.54 11.37 8.07
N VAL A 53 13.29 10.07 7.85
CA VAL A 53 14.09 8.99 8.46
C VAL A 53 15.53 9.04 7.96
N HIS A 54 15.76 9.27 6.67
CA HIS A 54 17.10 9.38 6.09
C HIS A 54 17.92 10.54 6.68
N GLN A 55 17.26 11.61 7.16
CA GLN A 55 17.89 12.75 7.81
C GLN A 55 18.15 12.54 9.31
N GLN A 56 17.54 11.52 9.94
CA GLN A 56 17.75 11.24 11.36
C GLN A 56 19.11 10.61 11.62
N SER A 57 19.76 11.03 12.70
CA SER A 57 21.06 10.48 13.13
C SER A 57 21.03 8.96 13.33
N ASN A 58 19.86 8.39 13.68
CA ASN A 58 19.69 6.95 13.78
C ASN A 58 20.04 6.28 12.45
N TYR A 59 19.39 6.65 11.34
CA TYR A 59 19.71 6.08 10.02
C TYR A 59 21.13 6.43 9.56
N PHE A 60 21.59 7.66 9.80
CA PHE A 60 22.92 8.09 9.35
C PHE A 60 24.06 7.31 10.02
N ASN A 61 23.96 7.08 11.33
CA ASN A 61 24.97 6.39 12.14
C ASN A 61 24.79 4.87 12.22
N GLU A 62 23.70 4.33 11.67
CA GLU A 62 23.44 2.89 11.67
C GLU A 62 24.44 2.14 10.78
N ASP A 63 24.63 0.85 11.09
CA ASP A 63 25.40 -0.05 10.25
C ASP A 63 24.79 -0.18 8.84
N GLU A 64 25.60 -0.59 7.88
CA GLU A 64 25.19 -0.68 6.47
C GLU A 64 24.02 -1.66 6.25
N GLN A 65 24.01 -2.80 6.94
CA GLN A 65 23.00 -3.83 6.74
C GLN A 65 21.58 -3.37 7.14
N PRO A 66 21.33 -2.79 8.32
CA PRO A 66 20.03 -2.21 8.63
C PRO A 66 19.58 -1.11 7.67
N LYS A 67 20.51 -0.27 7.16
CA LYS A 67 20.19 0.79 6.17
C LYS A 67 19.71 0.18 4.86
N GLN A 68 20.44 -0.81 4.34
CA GLN A 68 20.06 -1.54 3.13
C GLN A 68 18.69 -2.23 3.29
N ASN A 69 18.42 -2.82 4.47
CA ASN A 69 17.13 -3.45 4.76
C ASN A 69 15.99 -2.43 4.74
N TYR A 70 16.21 -1.25 5.35
CA TYR A 70 15.24 -0.15 5.34
C TYR A 70 14.96 0.33 3.91
N ASP A 71 16.01 0.62 3.14
CA ASP A 71 15.87 1.14 1.77
C ASP A 71 15.22 0.11 0.83
N THR A 72 15.52 -1.18 1.01
CA THR A 72 14.86 -2.27 0.28
C THR A 72 13.38 -2.32 0.60
N ALA A 73 12.99 -2.18 1.88
CA ALA A 73 11.59 -2.16 2.27
C ALA A 73 10.85 -0.94 1.69
N ILE A 74 11.51 0.23 1.65
CA ILE A 74 10.99 1.44 1.00
C ILE A 74 10.76 1.16 -0.50
N GLN A 75 11.75 0.59 -1.19
CA GLN A 75 11.64 0.27 -2.61
C GLN A 75 10.47 -0.68 -2.87
N SER A 76 10.37 -1.80 -2.15
CA SER A 76 9.27 -2.75 -2.30
C SER A 76 7.91 -2.11 -2.04
N GLY A 77 7.81 -1.22 -1.05
CA GLY A 77 6.58 -0.46 -0.81
C GLY A 77 6.23 0.49 -1.95
N GLN A 78 7.24 1.15 -2.53
CA GLN A 78 7.09 2.03 -3.70
C GLN A 78 6.57 1.24 -4.92
N GLU A 79 7.09 0.03 -5.16
CA GLU A 79 6.64 -0.88 -6.23
C GLU A 79 5.17 -1.28 -6.05
N ILE A 80 4.75 -1.60 -4.83
CA ILE A 80 3.33 -1.91 -4.52
C ILE A 80 2.45 -0.69 -4.77
N ILE A 81 2.85 0.51 -4.33
CA ILE A 81 2.08 1.75 -4.51
C ILE A 81 1.90 2.08 -6.00
N ASN A 82 2.96 1.91 -6.78
CA ASN A 82 3.01 2.36 -8.17
C ASN A 82 2.38 1.38 -9.17
N LYS A 83 1.94 0.20 -8.73
CA LYS A 83 1.37 -0.82 -9.62
C LYS A 83 0.11 -0.30 -10.32
N SER A 84 0.24 -0.03 -11.61
CA SER A 84 -0.87 0.24 -12.53
C SER A 84 -1.35 -1.06 -13.17
N GLN A 85 -2.46 -1.01 -13.91
CA GLN A 85 -2.77 -2.14 -14.80
C GLN A 85 -1.67 -2.25 -15.86
N ASP A 86 -1.19 -3.47 -16.07
CA ASP A 86 -0.38 -3.84 -17.25
C ASP A 86 -1.22 -3.75 -18.53
#